data_AF-A0A7S3FEC4-F1
#
_entry.id   AF-A0A7S3FEC4-F1
#
_cell.length_a   1.000
_cell.length_b   1.000
_cell.length_c   1.000
_cell.angle_alpha   90.00
_cell.angle_beta   90.00
_cell.angle_gamma   90.00
#
_symmetry.space_group_name_H-M   'P 1'
#
loop_
_entity.id
_entity.type
_entity.pdbx_description
1 polymer ?
#
loop_
_entity_poly.entity_id
_entity_poly.type
_entity_poly.pdbx_seq_one_letter_code
_entity_poly.pdbx_strand_id
1 'polypeptide(L)'
;AAGAGGRASRFEQRLEELAAYREQWGHAAPPLGTPLGRWAYAQRGRKAKGALSAERVAALEALGFGWEHPLDAEAAGGDAEALFEAMVARLEAFREENGHCAVKKKHNADPALGYWVNDMRIAKRERRLPAAQQAALEAMGFEWEARRQCGSAFMVGFRELCEYRDANDSIDVEAAAAREGAMEQEVRLAAWARAQRAARAKGLLSDKRVAFLEGIGFEW
;
A
#
# COMPACT_ATOMS: atom_id res chain seq x y z
N ALA A 1 -31.93 -27.06 -36.67
CA ALA A 1 -31.45 -25.79 -36.06
C ALA A 1 -31.21 -26.03 -34.57
N ALA A 2 -29.96 -25.94 -34.14
CA ALA A 2 -29.45 -25.85 -32.75
C ALA A 2 -27.93 -26.10 -32.87
N GLY A 3 -27.00 -25.37 -32.28
CA GLY A 3 -27.02 -24.11 -31.56
C GLY A 3 -25.55 -23.66 -31.57
N ALA A 4 -25.27 -22.49 -32.14
CA ALA A 4 -23.91 -21.95 -32.15
C ALA A 4 -23.60 -21.45 -30.73
N GLY A 5 -22.95 -22.30 -29.93
CA GLY A 5 -22.29 -21.89 -28.69
C GLY A 5 -21.13 -20.97 -29.02
N GLY A 6 -21.42 -19.69 -29.30
CA GLY A 6 -20.42 -18.66 -29.49
C GLY A 6 -19.70 -18.43 -28.16
N ARG A 7 -18.37 -18.53 -28.15
CA ARG A 7 -17.59 -18.13 -26.97
C ARG A 7 -17.94 -16.67 -26.64
N ALA A 8 -18.24 -16.41 -25.38
CA ALA A 8 -18.39 -15.06 -24.86
C ALA A 8 -17.20 -14.21 -25.31
N SER A 9 -17.49 -13.02 -25.83
CA SER A 9 -16.50 -12.05 -26.25
C SER A 9 -15.58 -11.68 -25.09
N ARG A 10 -14.39 -11.14 -25.42
CA ARG A 10 -13.44 -10.68 -24.40
C ARG A 10 -14.02 -9.60 -23.50
N PHE A 11 -15.02 -8.84 -23.96
CA PHE A 11 -15.71 -7.84 -23.17
C PHE A 11 -16.64 -8.51 -22.14
N GLU A 12 -17.48 -9.43 -22.57
CA GLU A 12 -18.43 -10.15 -21.70
C GLU A 12 -17.70 -10.92 -20.59
N GLN A 13 -16.60 -11.62 -20.92
CA GLN A 13 -15.77 -12.29 -19.92
C GLN A 13 -15.25 -11.31 -18.84
N ARG A 14 -14.80 -10.11 -19.24
CA ARG A 14 -14.29 -9.11 -18.31
C ARG A 14 -15.41 -8.43 -17.52
N LEU A 15 -16.59 -8.32 -18.10
CA LEU A 15 -17.78 -7.81 -17.41
C LEU A 15 -18.24 -8.80 -16.33
N GLU A 16 -18.22 -10.10 -16.62
CA GLU A 16 -18.48 -11.16 -15.63
C GLU A 16 -17.45 -11.15 -14.50
N GLU A 17 -16.15 -11.03 -14.84
CA GLU A 17 -15.09 -10.87 -13.83
C GLU A 17 -15.31 -9.62 -12.95
N LEU A 18 -15.80 -8.52 -13.54
CA LEU A 18 -16.12 -7.29 -12.80
C LEU A 18 -17.35 -7.47 -11.91
N ALA A 19 -18.36 -8.20 -12.35
CA ALA A 19 -19.54 -8.53 -11.54
C ALA A 19 -19.15 -9.38 -10.33
N ALA A 20 -18.34 -10.43 -10.53
CA ALA A 20 -17.81 -11.25 -9.44
C ALA A 20 -16.93 -10.43 -8.48
N TYR A 21 -16.12 -9.51 -9.02
CA TYR A 21 -15.33 -8.60 -8.20
C TYR A 21 -16.22 -7.70 -7.32
N ARG A 22 -17.29 -7.13 -7.89
CA ARG A 22 -18.25 -6.32 -7.15
C ARG A 22 -18.96 -7.14 -6.06
N GLU A 23 -19.38 -8.35 -6.35
CA GLU A 23 -20.01 -9.24 -5.36
C GLU A 23 -19.08 -9.51 -4.18
N GLN A 24 -17.80 -9.77 -4.46
CA GLN A 24 -16.81 -10.05 -3.42
C GLN A 24 -16.45 -8.81 -2.59
N TRP A 25 -16.31 -7.64 -3.24
CA TRP A 25 -15.69 -6.46 -2.61
C TRP A 25 -16.65 -5.29 -2.37
N GLY A 26 -17.90 -5.39 -2.82
CA GLY A 26 -18.94 -4.38 -2.70
C GLY A 26 -18.90 -3.26 -3.74
N HIS A 27 -17.89 -3.22 -4.62
CA HIS A 27 -17.71 -2.13 -5.59
C HIS A 27 -17.10 -2.61 -6.92
N ALA A 28 -17.36 -1.88 -8.00
CA ALA A 28 -16.84 -2.17 -9.35
C ALA A 28 -15.59 -1.33 -9.70
N ALA A 29 -14.66 -1.19 -8.74
CA ALA A 29 -13.43 -0.40 -8.91
C ALA A 29 -12.18 -1.28 -8.72
N PRO A 30 -11.92 -2.22 -9.66
CA PRO A 30 -10.79 -3.13 -9.55
C PRO A 30 -9.46 -2.37 -9.66
N PRO A 31 -8.40 -2.82 -8.97
CA PRO A 31 -7.23 -1.97 -8.80
C PRO A 31 -6.33 -1.98 -10.03
N LEU A 32 -5.72 -0.83 -10.38
CA LEU A 32 -4.97 -0.64 -11.63
C LEU A 32 -3.82 -1.64 -11.81
N GLY A 33 -3.24 -2.14 -10.71
CA GLY A 33 -2.20 -3.17 -10.74
C GLY A 33 -2.64 -4.53 -11.27
N THR A 34 -3.95 -4.79 -11.37
CA THR A 34 -4.53 -6.07 -11.81
C THR A 34 -4.91 -6.06 -13.30
N PRO A 35 -5.03 -7.22 -13.97
CA PRO A 35 -5.54 -7.29 -15.33
C PRO A 35 -6.93 -6.66 -15.49
N LEU A 36 -7.82 -6.87 -14.53
CA LEU A 36 -9.18 -6.33 -14.53
C LEU A 36 -9.18 -4.81 -14.33
N GLY A 37 -8.33 -4.28 -13.45
CA GLY A 37 -8.17 -2.83 -13.25
C GLY A 37 -7.59 -2.10 -14.45
N ARG A 38 -6.59 -2.69 -15.14
CA ARG A 38 -6.12 -2.14 -16.43
C ARG A 38 -7.20 -2.15 -17.50
N TRP A 39 -8.02 -3.20 -17.53
CA TRP A 39 -9.15 -3.27 -18.44
C TRP A 39 -10.21 -2.20 -18.13
N ALA A 40 -10.55 -2.01 -16.85
CA ALA A 40 -11.46 -0.97 -16.37
C ALA A 40 -10.96 0.43 -16.74
N TYR A 41 -9.67 0.71 -16.49
CA TYR A 41 -9.04 1.97 -16.88
C TYR A 41 -9.13 2.22 -18.39
N ALA A 42 -8.90 1.18 -19.21
CA ALA A 42 -9.05 1.28 -20.65
C ALA A 42 -10.50 1.55 -21.08
N GLN A 43 -11.52 1.07 -20.35
CA GLN A 43 -12.92 1.40 -20.64
C GLN A 43 -13.20 2.89 -20.39
N ARG A 44 -12.70 3.48 -19.29
CA ARG A 44 -12.83 4.92 -19.03
C ARG A 44 -12.27 5.76 -20.18
N GLY A 45 -11.05 5.43 -20.63
CA GLY A 45 -10.42 6.10 -21.76
C GLY A 45 -11.17 5.91 -23.10
N ARG A 46 -11.84 4.76 -23.30
CA ARG A 46 -12.70 4.54 -24.48
C ARG A 46 -13.98 5.35 -24.41
N LYS A 47 -14.61 5.48 -23.23
CA LYS A 47 -15.84 6.26 -23.07
C LYS A 47 -15.57 7.74 -23.31
N ALA A 48 -14.50 8.27 -22.75
CA ALA A 48 -14.07 9.66 -22.96
C ALA A 48 -13.84 10.00 -24.44
N LYS A 49 -13.43 9.01 -25.25
CA LYS A 49 -13.22 9.14 -26.70
C LYS A 49 -14.45 8.81 -27.56
N GLY A 50 -15.61 8.51 -26.94
CA GLY A 50 -16.82 8.06 -27.66
C GLY A 50 -16.67 6.71 -28.37
N ALA A 51 -15.69 5.88 -27.98
CA ALA A 51 -15.35 4.62 -28.63
C ALA A 51 -16.02 3.38 -28.00
N LEU A 52 -16.97 3.59 -27.08
CA LEU A 52 -17.74 2.53 -26.42
C LEU A 52 -19.19 2.56 -26.94
N SER A 53 -19.75 1.39 -27.25
CA SER A 53 -21.17 1.30 -27.61
C SER A 53 -22.07 1.57 -26.42
N ALA A 54 -23.27 2.09 -26.67
CA ALA A 54 -24.27 2.36 -25.63
C ALA A 54 -24.58 1.12 -24.78
N GLU A 55 -24.66 -0.06 -25.41
CA GLU A 55 -24.89 -1.34 -24.74
C GLU A 55 -23.78 -1.67 -23.73
N ARG A 56 -22.51 -1.44 -24.10
CA ARG A 56 -21.37 -1.69 -23.22
C ARG A 56 -21.31 -0.67 -22.07
N VAL A 57 -21.70 0.57 -22.33
CA VAL A 57 -21.81 1.60 -21.29
C VAL A 57 -22.89 1.20 -20.28
N ALA A 58 -24.09 0.87 -20.74
CA ALA A 58 -25.21 0.45 -19.90
C ALA A 58 -24.87 -0.81 -19.08
N ALA A 59 -24.18 -1.79 -19.68
CA ALA A 59 -23.77 -3.01 -18.99
C ALA A 59 -22.77 -2.74 -17.84
N LEU A 60 -21.85 -1.79 -18.02
CA LEU A 60 -20.93 -1.36 -16.97
C LEU A 60 -21.66 -0.55 -15.88
N GLU A 61 -22.55 0.36 -16.27
CA GLU A 61 -23.36 1.16 -15.33
C GLU A 61 -24.29 0.31 -14.48
N ALA A 62 -24.84 -0.78 -15.02
CA ALA A 62 -25.64 -1.74 -14.26
C ALA A 62 -24.86 -2.43 -13.12
N LEU A 63 -23.53 -2.48 -13.22
CA LEU A 63 -22.65 -2.97 -12.16
C LEU A 63 -22.20 -1.87 -11.19
N GLY A 64 -22.69 -0.63 -11.34
CA GLY A 64 -22.19 0.52 -10.58
C GLY A 64 -20.74 0.86 -10.92
N PHE A 65 -20.32 0.62 -12.17
CA PHE A 65 -18.97 0.95 -12.62
C PHE A 65 -18.78 2.47 -12.70
N GLY A 66 -17.93 3.00 -11.81
CA GLY A 66 -17.51 4.40 -11.84
C GLY A 66 -16.67 4.69 -13.07
N TRP A 67 -17.18 5.58 -13.93
CA TRP A 67 -16.46 6.10 -15.09
C TRP A 67 -15.31 7.04 -14.71
N GLU A 68 -15.35 7.51 -13.47
CA GLU A 68 -14.35 8.35 -12.85
C GLU A 68 -13.48 7.48 -11.95
N HIS A 69 -12.16 7.66 -11.99
CA HIS A 69 -11.29 7.08 -10.97
C HIS A 69 -11.36 7.97 -9.72
N PRO A 70 -11.33 7.42 -8.49
CA PRO A 70 -11.24 8.22 -7.25
C PRO A 70 -10.02 9.17 -7.16
N LEU A 71 -9.14 9.16 -8.17
CA LEU A 71 -7.92 9.96 -8.27
C LEU A 71 -7.98 11.00 -9.40
N ASP A 72 -9.07 11.02 -10.17
CA ASP A 72 -9.22 11.98 -11.26
C ASP A 72 -9.74 13.28 -10.65
N ALA A 73 -8.86 14.30 -10.56
CA ALA A 73 -9.13 15.55 -9.87
C ALA A 73 -10.23 16.43 -10.52
N GLU A 74 -10.67 16.10 -11.73
CA GLU A 74 -11.75 16.79 -12.47
C GLU A 74 -13.11 16.10 -12.33
N ALA A 75 -13.17 14.95 -11.66
CA ALA A 75 -14.38 14.19 -11.40
C ALA A 75 -15.20 14.84 -10.27
N ALA A 76 -15.83 15.97 -10.56
CA ALA A 76 -16.77 16.66 -9.67
C ALA A 76 -18.16 15.99 -9.68
N GLY A 77 -18.21 14.67 -9.50
CA GLY A 77 -19.43 13.87 -9.35
C GLY A 77 -19.46 13.19 -7.97
N GLY A 78 -20.65 13.10 -7.36
CA GLY A 78 -20.83 12.56 -6.00
C GLY A 78 -20.37 11.11 -5.80
N ASP A 79 -20.17 10.36 -6.89
CA ASP A 79 -19.75 8.96 -6.85
C ASP A 79 -18.25 8.80 -6.50
N ALA A 80 -17.39 9.74 -6.90
CA ALA A 80 -15.96 9.66 -6.63
C ALA A 80 -15.63 9.91 -5.15
N GLU A 81 -16.31 10.87 -4.53
CA GLU A 81 -16.18 11.18 -3.10
C GLU A 81 -16.65 9.99 -2.25
N ALA A 82 -17.83 9.44 -2.57
CA ALA A 82 -18.36 8.26 -1.86
C ALA A 82 -17.45 7.03 -1.99
N LEU A 83 -16.83 6.82 -3.15
CA LEU A 83 -15.84 5.75 -3.34
C LEU A 83 -14.57 6.00 -2.52
N PHE A 84 -14.13 7.26 -2.41
CA PHE A 84 -12.98 7.62 -1.58
C PHE A 84 -13.29 7.36 -0.10
N GLU A 85 -14.42 7.84 0.41
CA GLU A 85 -14.88 7.62 1.78
C GLU A 85 -15.00 6.13 2.12
N ALA A 86 -15.55 5.31 1.22
CA ALA A 86 -15.63 3.86 1.40
C ALA A 86 -14.25 3.20 1.54
N MET A 87 -13.24 3.66 0.79
CA MET A 87 -11.87 3.14 0.90
C MET A 87 -11.16 3.64 2.16
N VAL A 88 -11.44 4.87 2.59
CA VAL A 88 -10.98 5.44 3.87
C VAL A 88 -11.52 4.62 5.04
N ALA A 89 -12.81 4.27 5.04
CA ALA A 89 -13.40 3.42 6.09
C ALA A 89 -12.73 2.03 6.16
N ARG A 90 -12.39 1.43 5.01
CA ARG A 90 -11.64 0.15 4.96
C ARG A 90 -10.21 0.30 5.51
N LEU A 91 -9.58 1.44 5.25
CA LEU A 91 -8.25 1.74 5.80
C LEU A 91 -8.31 1.96 7.33
N GLU A 92 -9.39 2.56 7.84
CA GLU A 92 -9.64 2.69 9.28
C GLU A 92 -9.79 1.34 9.95
N ALA A 93 -10.64 0.45 9.41
CA ALA A 93 -10.78 -0.91 9.90
C ALA A 93 -9.42 -1.65 9.92
N PHE A 94 -8.63 -1.53 8.85
CA PHE A 94 -7.28 -2.09 8.81
C PHE A 94 -6.37 -1.50 9.91
N ARG A 95 -6.46 -0.18 10.15
CA ARG A 95 -5.69 0.50 11.20
C ARG A 95 -6.09 0.03 12.59
N GLU A 96 -7.37 -0.17 12.87
CA GLU A 96 -7.86 -0.67 14.15
C GLU A 96 -7.33 -2.08 14.42
N GLU A 97 -7.32 -2.95 13.41
CA GLU A 97 -6.81 -4.31 13.52
C GLU A 97 -5.27 -4.38 13.64
N ASN A 98 -4.54 -3.49 12.95
CA ASN A 98 -3.09 -3.61 12.78
C ASN A 98 -2.27 -2.54 13.53
N GLY A 99 -2.94 -1.55 14.13
CA GLY A 99 -2.32 -0.38 14.78
C GLY A 99 -1.66 0.62 13.82
N HIS A 100 -1.82 0.48 12.50
CA HIS A 100 -1.19 1.36 11.50
C HIS A 100 -1.93 1.35 10.14
N CYS A 101 -1.70 2.37 9.31
CA CYS A 101 -2.21 2.42 7.92
C CYS A 101 -1.23 1.81 6.88
N ALA A 102 -0.22 1.07 7.31
CA ALA A 102 0.82 0.52 6.45
C ALA A 102 0.39 -0.76 5.71
N VAL A 103 -0.57 -0.62 4.79
CA VAL A 103 -1.07 -1.72 3.94
C VAL A 103 -0.03 -2.07 2.87
N LYS A 104 0.22 -3.37 2.67
CA LYS A 104 1.10 -3.88 1.60
C LYS A 104 0.36 -3.80 0.26
N LYS A 105 1.08 -3.48 -0.84
CA LYS A 105 0.50 -3.47 -2.20
C LYS A 105 -0.23 -4.77 -2.55
N LYS A 106 0.36 -5.92 -2.19
CA LYS A 106 -0.25 -7.25 -2.31
C LYS A 106 -0.80 -7.68 -0.95
N HIS A 107 -1.88 -7.05 -0.52
CA HIS A 107 -2.58 -7.45 0.71
C HIS A 107 -3.62 -8.49 0.35
N ASN A 108 -3.42 -9.75 0.74
CA ASN A 108 -4.29 -10.83 0.28
C ASN A 108 -5.70 -10.82 0.91
N ALA A 109 -5.82 -10.31 2.14
CA ALA A 109 -7.12 -10.21 2.82
C ALA A 109 -8.00 -9.13 2.18
N ASP A 110 -7.39 -8.03 1.74
CA ASP A 110 -8.04 -6.99 0.94
C ASP A 110 -7.09 -6.45 -0.15
N PRO A 111 -7.06 -7.08 -1.33
CA PRO A 111 -6.23 -6.63 -2.44
C PRO A 111 -6.62 -5.22 -2.90
N ALA A 112 -7.92 -4.88 -2.85
CA ALA A 112 -8.41 -3.57 -3.26
C ALA A 112 -7.76 -2.46 -2.44
N LEU A 113 -7.77 -2.61 -1.12
CA LEU A 113 -7.14 -1.68 -0.20
C LEU A 113 -5.63 -1.58 -0.41
N GLY A 114 -4.94 -2.72 -0.57
CA GLY A 114 -3.50 -2.74 -0.80
C GLY A 114 -3.06 -1.97 -2.04
N TYR A 115 -3.79 -2.14 -3.14
CA TYR A 115 -3.52 -1.39 -4.37
C TYR A 115 -3.98 0.07 -4.28
N TRP A 116 -5.12 0.37 -3.66
CA TRP A 116 -5.61 1.73 -3.49
C TRP A 116 -4.65 2.57 -2.66
N VAL A 117 -4.15 2.04 -1.52
CA VAL A 117 -3.10 2.68 -0.71
C VAL A 117 -1.85 2.97 -1.55
N ASN A 118 -1.45 2.03 -2.42
CA ASN A 118 -0.33 2.26 -3.34
C ASN A 118 -0.65 3.37 -4.35
N ASP A 119 -1.85 3.41 -4.89
CA ASP A 119 -2.25 4.39 -5.89
C ASP A 119 -2.36 5.81 -5.28
N MET A 120 -2.79 5.94 -4.01
CA MET A 120 -2.75 7.21 -3.26
C MET A 120 -1.31 7.74 -3.13
N ARG A 121 -0.35 6.86 -2.82
CA ARG A 121 1.07 7.23 -2.73
C ARG A 121 1.63 7.70 -4.08
N ILE A 122 1.29 7.01 -5.16
CA ILE A 122 1.67 7.42 -6.52
C ILE A 122 1.03 8.78 -6.84
N ALA A 123 -0.25 8.96 -6.52
CA ALA A 123 -0.99 10.19 -6.79
C ALA A 123 -0.42 11.42 -6.11
N LYS A 124 -0.04 11.28 -4.83
CA LYS A 124 0.64 12.37 -4.11
C LYS A 124 1.99 12.71 -4.75
N ARG A 125 2.79 11.71 -5.11
CA ARG A 125 4.09 11.92 -5.76
C ARG A 125 3.97 12.63 -7.11
N GLU A 126 2.93 12.29 -7.87
CA GLU A 126 2.62 12.89 -9.18
C GLU A 126 1.82 14.20 -9.06
N ARG A 127 1.58 14.70 -7.83
CA ARG A 127 0.84 15.94 -7.55
C ARG A 127 -0.59 15.97 -8.13
N ARG A 128 -1.20 14.79 -8.26
CA ARG A 128 -2.57 14.60 -8.79
C ARG A 128 -3.60 14.27 -7.72
N LEU A 129 -3.19 14.18 -6.45
CA LEU A 129 -4.10 13.92 -5.34
C LEU A 129 -4.65 15.23 -4.76
N PRO A 130 -5.98 15.44 -4.71
CA PRO A 130 -6.60 16.64 -4.13
C PRO A 130 -6.17 16.89 -2.67
N ALA A 131 -6.07 18.17 -2.28
CA ALA A 131 -5.63 18.56 -0.94
C ALA A 131 -6.57 18.04 0.18
N ALA A 132 -7.88 18.03 -0.06
CA ALA A 132 -8.86 17.51 0.90
C ALA A 132 -8.64 16.00 1.17
N GLN A 133 -8.44 15.21 0.12
CA GLN A 133 -8.14 13.77 0.24
C GLN A 133 -6.80 13.52 0.94
N GLN A 134 -5.80 14.37 0.70
CA GLN A 134 -4.54 14.31 1.44
C GLN A 134 -4.74 14.56 2.93
N ALA A 135 -5.47 15.62 3.29
CA ALA A 135 -5.74 15.98 4.67
C ALA A 135 -6.53 14.88 5.40
N ALA A 136 -7.53 14.27 4.75
CA ALA A 136 -8.30 13.16 5.30
C ALA A 136 -7.41 11.95 5.65
N LEU A 137 -6.50 11.58 4.74
CA LEU A 137 -5.53 10.51 4.99
C LEU A 137 -4.53 10.88 6.11
N GLU A 138 -4.04 12.11 6.13
CA GLU A 138 -3.11 12.57 7.17
C GLU A 138 -3.75 12.61 8.57
N ALA A 139 -5.03 12.99 8.67
CA ALA A 139 -5.77 13.06 9.92
C ALA A 139 -5.87 11.69 10.63
N MET A 140 -5.89 10.58 9.88
CA MET A 140 -5.87 9.22 10.43
C MET A 140 -4.47 8.65 10.66
N GLY A 141 -3.42 9.47 10.46
CA GLY A 141 -2.03 9.05 10.61
C GLY A 141 -1.50 8.23 9.42
N PHE A 142 -2.06 8.42 8.22
CA PHE A 142 -1.56 7.75 7.01
C PHE A 142 -0.14 8.19 6.67
N GLU A 143 0.73 7.20 6.47
CA GLU A 143 2.12 7.44 6.09
C GLU A 143 2.29 7.33 4.57
N TRP A 144 2.49 8.49 3.93
CA TRP A 144 2.71 8.62 2.48
C TRP A 144 3.93 7.86 2.01
N GLU A 145 4.99 7.94 2.78
CA GLU A 145 6.12 7.07 2.62
C GLU A 145 5.81 5.79 3.38
N ALA A 146 5.71 4.68 2.65
CA ALA A 146 5.74 3.39 3.29
C ALA A 146 7.08 3.31 4.06
N ARG A 147 7.04 3.49 5.38
CA ARG A 147 8.13 3.09 6.27
C ARG A 147 8.44 1.58 6.16
N ARG A 148 7.67 0.87 5.33
CA ARG A 148 7.86 -0.50 4.85
C ARG A 148 8.17 -0.49 3.33
N GLN A 149 9.42 -0.60 2.89
CA GLN A 149 10.00 -1.93 2.71
C GLN A 149 9.67 -2.83 3.90
N CYS A 150 8.74 -3.76 3.71
CA CYS A 150 8.38 -4.76 4.72
C CYS A 150 9.67 -5.29 5.36
N GLY A 151 9.86 -5.12 6.68
CA GLY A 151 11.13 -5.52 7.29
C GLY A 151 12.35 -4.83 6.68
N SER A 152 12.39 -3.49 6.62
CA SER A 152 13.69 -2.85 6.38
C SER A 152 14.67 -3.44 7.38
N ALA A 153 15.81 -3.93 6.89
CA ALA A 153 16.81 -4.59 7.73
C ALA A 153 17.12 -3.78 9.00
N PHE A 154 16.90 -2.46 8.94
CA PHE A 154 16.85 -1.57 10.09
C PHE A 154 15.90 -2.03 11.21
N MET A 155 14.59 -2.17 10.97
CA MET A 155 13.64 -2.52 12.04
C MET A 155 13.80 -3.96 12.55
N VAL A 156 14.39 -4.85 11.75
CA VAL A 156 14.75 -6.20 12.20
C VAL A 156 15.92 -6.11 13.18
N GLY A 157 17.03 -5.50 12.77
CA GLY A 157 18.19 -5.32 13.66
C GLY A 157 17.87 -4.46 14.88
N PHE A 158 17.00 -3.45 14.76
CA PHE A 158 16.55 -2.64 15.88
C PHE A 158 15.80 -3.45 16.93
N ARG A 159 14.84 -4.30 16.52
CA ARG A 159 14.11 -5.16 17.47
C ARG A 159 15.03 -6.16 18.14
N GLU A 160 15.90 -6.80 17.37
CA GLU A 160 16.86 -7.76 17.92
C GLU A 160 17.86 -7.08 18.85
N LEU A 161 18.21 -5.81 18.61
CA LEU A 161 19.03 -5.02 19.52
C LEU A 161 18.28 -4.66 20.81
N CYS A 162 16.98 -4.37 20.74
CA CYS A 162 16.15 -4.23 21.94
C CYS A 162 16.09 -5.54 22.73
N GLU A 163 15.84 -6.66 22.07
CA GLU A 163 15.82 -7.99 22.70
C GLU A 163 17.16 -8.34 23.34
N TYR A 164 18.27 -8.04 22.65
CA TYR A 164 19.61 -8.19 23.19
C TYR A 164 19.80 -7.35 24.46
N ARG A 165 19.42 -6.07 24.41
CA ARG A 165 19.48 -5.16 25.56
C ARG A 165 18.67 -5.69 26.73
N ASP A 166 17.45 -6.11 26.49
CA ASP A 166 16.56 -6.60 27.54
C ASP A 166 17.10 -7.91 28.17
N ALA A 167 17.81 -8.74 27.38
CA ALA A 167 18.41 -9.99 27.86
C ALA A 167 19.76 -9.82 28.58
N ASN A 168 20.52 -8.77 28.25
CA ASN A 168 21.90 -8.60 28.72
C ASN A 168 22.10 -7.36 29.61
N ASP A 169 21.05 -6.56 29.81
CA ASP A 169 21.10 -5.24 30.45
C ASP A 169 22.18 -4.32 29.83
N SER A 170 22.44 -4.50 28.54
CA SER A 170 23.49 -3.80 27.80
C SER A 170 23.18 -3.77 26.31
N ILE A 171 23.49 -2.65 25.66
CA ILE A 171 23.36 -2.50 24.20
C ILE A 171 24.71 -2.63 23.47
N ASP A 172 25.82 -2.86 24.20
CA ASP A 172 27.16 -2.95 23.63
C ASP A 172 27.41 -4.31 22.98
N VAL A 173 26.82 -4.46 21.79
CA VAL A 173 26.96 -5.65 20.95
C VAL A 173 28.37 -5.77 20.37
N GLU A 174 29.18 -4.69 20.34
CA GLU A 174 30.55 -4.77 19.82
C GLU A 174 31.50 -5.43 20.81
N ALA A 175 31.43 -5.04 22.08
CA ALA A 175 32.16 -5.71 23.15
C ALA A 175 31.72 -7.19 23.26
N ALA A 176 30.42 -7.45 23.14
CA ALA A 176 29.89 -8.81 23.17
C ALA A 176 30.41 -9.67 22.00
N ALA A 177 30.45 -9.11 20.79
CA ALA A 177 30.98 -9.80 19.60
C ALA A 177 32.50 -10.03 19.65
N ALA A 178 33.23 -9.26 20.47
CA ALA A 178 34.69 -9.38 20.62
C ALA A 178 35.12 -10.45 21.63
N ARG A 179 34.20 -11.01 22.43
CA ARG A 179 34.53 -12.04 23.42
C ARG A 179 34.81 -13.39 22.76
N GLU A 180 35.63 -14.20 23.40
CA GLU A 180 35.83 -15.60 23.00
C GLU A 180 34.52 -16.39 23.18
N GLY A 181 34.10 -17.10 22.12
CA GLY A 181 32.82 -17.82 22.09
C GLY A 181 31.58 -16.94 21.90
N ALA A 182 31.73 -15.76 21.28
CA ALA A 182 30.60 -14.90 20.89
C ALA A 182 29.55 -15.67 20.06
N MET A 183 28.28 -15.45 20.37
CA MET A 183 27.16 -16.03 19.64
C MET A 183 27.04 -15.38 18.27
N GLU A 184 26.55 -16.16 17.28
CA GLU A 184 26.33 -15.65 15.92
C GLU A 184 25.43 -14.40 15.88
N GLN A 185 24.43 -14.34 16.78
CA GLN A 185 23.56 -13.18 16.93
C GLN A 185 24.32 -11.92 17.36
N GLU A 186 25.27 -12.03 18.30
CA GLU A 186 26.08 -10.90 18.81
C GLU A 186 26.98 -10.35 17.70
N VAL A 187 27.66 -11.23 16.96
CA VAL A 187 28.51 -10.86 15.82
C VAL A 187 27.70 -10.14 14.74
N ARG A 188 26.50 -10.64 14.43
CA ARG A 188 25.61 -10.03 13.44
C ARG A 188 25.08 -8.67 13.89
N LEU A 189 24.68 -8.52 15.17
CA LEU A 189 24.21 -7.25 15.70
C LEU A 189 25.33 -6.21 15.74
N ALA A 190 26.56 -6.60 16.10
CA ALA A 190 27.73 -5.71 16.04
C ALA A 190 27.99 -5.19 14.62
N ALA A 191 27.92 -6.07 13.61
CA ALA A 191 28.04 -5.66 12.21
C ALA A 191 26.93 -4.70 11.78
N TRP A 192 25.69 -4.96 12.21
CA TRP A 192 24.54 -4.10 11.93
C TRP A 192 24.67 -2.73 12.60
N ALA A 193 25.12 -2.67 13.85
CA ALA A 193 25.37 -1.43 14.60
C ALA A 193 26.41 -0.54 13.90
N ARG A 194 27.55 -1.11 13.48
CA ARG A 194 28.57 -0.40 12.69
C ARG A 194 28.02 0.17 11.38
N ALA A 195 27.16 -0.58 10.70
CA ALA A 195 26.51 -0.10 9.49
C ALA A 195 25.59 1.11 9.74
N GLN A 196 24.92 1.18 10.90
CA GLN A 196 24.09 2.35 11.27
C GLN A 196 24.96 3.59 11.52
N ARG A 197 26.09 3.44 12.23
CA ARG A 197 27.06 4.54 12.44
C ARG A 197 27.59 5.07 11.11
N ALA A 198 27.99 4.18 10.21
CA ALA A 198 28.45 4.56 8.88
C ALA A 198 27.35 5.23 8.03
N ALA A 199 26.09 4.79 8.15
CA ALA A 199 24.97 5.40 7.45
C ALA A 199 24.67 6.81 7.99
N ARG A 200 24.72 7.04 9.30
CA ARG A 200 24.56 8.37 9.91
C ARG A 200 25.68 9.32 9.51
N ALA A 201 26.94 8.87 9.53
CA ALA A 201 28.08 9.67 9.08
C ALA A 201 27.97 10.15 7.62
N LYS A 202 27.24 9.39 6.78
CA LYS A 202 26.97 9.74 5.37
C LYS A 202 25.66 10.52 5.16
N GLY A 203 24.93 10.85 6.23
CA GLY A 203 23.61 11.51 6.12
C GLY A 203 22.52 10.64 5.48
N LEU A 204 22.69 9.31 5.46
CA LEU A 204 21.77 8.36 4.83
C LEU A 204 20.74 7.79 5.81
N LEU A 205 20.83 8.16 7.09
CA LEU A 205 19.93 7.72 8.13
C LEU A 205 18.94 8.83 8.47
N SER A 206 17.65 8.54 8.40
CA SER A 206 16.60 9.53 8.68
C SER A 206 16.53 9.89 10.16
N ASP A 207 16.10 11.12 10.47
CA ASP A 207 15.97 11.62 11.85
C ASP A 207 15.11 10.70 12.73
N LYS A 208 14.07 10.08 12.17
CA LYS A 208 13.25 9.11 12.89
C LYS A 208 14.02 7.85 13.29
N ARG A 209 14.89 7.34 12.42
CA ARG A 209 15.73 6.17 12.72
C ARG A 209 16.82 6.51 13.73
N VAL A 210 17.33 7.74 13.66
CA VAL A 210 18.25 8.27 14.66
C VAL A 210 17.58 8.31 16.03
N ALA A 211 16.39 8.91 16.12
CA ALA A 211 15.61 9.00 17.36
C ALA A 211 15.25 7.63 17.96
N PHE A 212 14.97 6.61 17.14
CA PHE A 212 14.73 5.25 17.64
C PHE A 212 15.95 4.67 18.36
N LEU A 213 17.13 4.80 17.75
CA LEU A 213 18.37 4.27 18.29
C LEU A 213 18.80 5.04 19.55
N GLU A 214 18.73 6.36 19.52
CA GLU A 214 18.99 7.20 20.70
C GLU A 214 18.03 6.87 21.86
N GLY A 215 16.76 6.58 21.55
CA GLY A 215 15.74 6.21 22.54
C GLY A 215 16.01 4.89 23.27
N ILE A 216 16.92 4.05 22.78
CA ILE A 216 17.36 2.82 23.45
C ILE A 216 18.77 2.92 24.03
N GLY A 217 19.38 4.12 24.02
CA GLY A 217 20.73 4.36 24.51
C GLY A 217 21.83 3.99 23.52
N PHE A 218 21.54 3.91 22.22
CA PHE A 218 22.54 3.60 21.21
C PHE A 218 23.51 4.77 20.97
N GLU A 219 24.81 4.51 21.10
CA GLU A 219 25.87 5.50 20.85
C GLU A 219 26.40 5.46 19.40
N TRP A 220 26.60 6.64 18.81
CA TRP A 220 26.91 6.85 17.39
C TRP A 220 28.38 6.87 17.02
#